data_AF-A0A317HXL9-F1
#
_entry.id   AF-A0A317HXL9-F1
#
_cell.length_a   1.000
_cell.length_b   1.000
_cell.length_c   1.000
_cell.angle_alpha   90.00
_cell.angle_beta   90.00
_cell.angle_gamma   90.00
#
_symmetry.space_group_name_H-M   'P 1'
#
loop_
_entity.id
_entity.type
_entity.pdbx_description
1 polymer ?
#
loop_
_entity_poly.entity_id
_entity_poly.type
_entity_poly.pdbx_seq_one_letter_code
_entity_poly.pdbx_strand_id
1 'polypeptide(L)'
;MTITRTVLFTSICLAVLLCVGFSARSTSANSAAHETTAVYYTPDGFLLGAPVLGASADFNRSRNGISTNVHTYVTQPGAYTLWWVVFNRPENCQTYLCTFDEPDLVIRATGHPVSQSDVANLSARLNVGGPYNNEIIYAGPDPTLSNPEGALITLVLRYHGTDLEPGGSKHFRTFLAGCPEDGAPCEDVQLVVSQGDCSGACLIPFP
;
A
#
# COMPACT_ATOMS: atom_id res chain seq x y z
N MET A 1 14.92 80.92 26.92
CA MET A 1 13.83 80.44 26.04
C MET A 1 14.44 79.43 25.07
N THR A 2 14.59 78.18 25.51
CA THR A 2 15.26 77.11 24.73
C THR A 2 14.88 75.75 25.33
N ILE A 3 13.60 75.42 25.23
CA ILE A 3 13.08 74.06 25.39
C ILE A 3 12.73 73.60 23.97
N THR A 4 12.80 72.30 23.72
CA THR A 4 12.42 71.58 22.48
C THR A 4 13.54 71.37 21.47
N ARG A 5 14.38 70.33 21.68
CA ARG A 5 14.98 69.60 20.55
C ARG A 5 15.61 68.23 20.82
N THR A 6 15.63 67.73 22.06
CA THR A 6 16.44 66.53 22.39
C THR A 6 15.64 65.26 22.67
N VAL A 7 14.30 65.30 22.69
CA VAL A 7 13.47 64.15 23.14
C VAL A 7 12.82 63.39 21.97
N LEU A 8 12.90 63.89 20.73
CA LEU A 8 12.13 63.31 19.61
C LEU A 8 12.87 62.23 18.78
N PHE A 9 14.12 61.89 19.11
CA PHE A 9 14.89 60.90 18.34
C PHE A 9 15.09 59.54 19.03
N THR A 10 14.79 59.42 20.32
CA THR A 10 14.96 58.17 21.10
C THR A 10 13.70 57.32 21.21
N SER A 11 12.57 57.76 20.65
CA SER A 11 11.30 56.99 20.69
C SER A 11 10.95 56.26 19.38
N ILE A 12 11.69 56.48 18.30
CA ILE A 12 11.41 55.82 17.01
C ILE A 12 12.19 54.50 16.85
N CYS A 13 13.28 54.28 17.59
CA CYS A 13 14.05 53.03 17.52
C CYS A 13 13.45 51.86 18.31
N LEU A 14 12.53 52.10 19.26
CA LEU A 14 11.99 51.03 20.12
C LEU A 14 10.71 50.37 19.59
N ALA A 15 10.06 50.95 18.58
CA ALA A 15 8.82 50.41 18.00
C ALA A 15 9.05 49.50 16.76
N VAL A 16 10.26 49.46 16.20
CA VAL A 16 10.56 48.66 14.99
C VAL A 16 11.07 47.24 15.33
N LEU A 17 11.38 46.95 16.60
CA LEU A 17 11.96 45.68 17.03
C LEU A 17 10.96 44.57 17.40
N LEU A 18 9.65 44.80 17.28
CA LEU A 18 8.61 43.81 17.63
C LEU A 18 8.06 43.00 16.44
N CYS A 19 8.62 43.14 15.23
CA CYS A 19 8.18 42.38 14.05
C CYS A 19 9.03 41.12 13.76
N VAL A 20 9.91 40.70 14.66
CA VAL A 20 10.75 39.51 14.48
C VAL A 20 10.17 38.35 15.26
N GLY A 21 9.44 37.44 14.61
CA GLY A 21 9.02 36.22 15.30
C GLY A 21 7.88 35.40 14.72
N PHE A 22 7.36 35.68 13.52
CA PHE A 22 6.64 34.63 12.80
C PHE A 22 7.67 33.82 12.00
N SER A 23 8.38 32.92 12.70
CA SER A 23 9.03 31.80 12.03
C SER A 23 7.92 31.05 11.31
N ALA A 24 7.83 31.22 9.99
CA ALA A 24 7.05 30.35 9.15
C ALA A 24 7.55 28.93 9.44
N ARG A 25 6.80 28.18 10.23
CA ARG A 25 6.98 26.73 10.31
C ARG A 25 6.65 26.25 8.91
N SER A 26 7.66 26.03 8.09
CA SER A 26 7.55 25.16 6.93
C SER A 26 7.09 23.82 7.48
N THR A 27 5.78 23.60 7.48
CA THR A 27 5.20 22.27 7.57
C THR A 27 5.80 21.52 6.40
N SER A 28 6.81 20.69 6.66
CA SER A 28 7.29 19.72 5.70
C SER A 28 6.07 18.89 5.31
N ALA A 29 5.48 19.20 4.16
CA ALA A 29 4.43 18.39 3.59
C ALA A 29 4.99 16.97 3.53
N ASN A 30 4.21 16.01 4.02
CA ASN A 30 4.60 14.60 3.94
C ASN A 30 4.66 14.28 2.43
N SER A 31 5.85 14.27 1.86
CA SER A 31 6.01 14.00 0.43
C SER A 31 5.56 12.58 0.19
N ALA A 32 4.59 12.42 -0.69
CA ALA A 32 4.13 11.12 -1.14
C ALA A 32 4.96 10.72 -2.35
N ALA A 33 5.57 9.53 -2.33
CA ALA A 33 6.16 8.92 -3.51
C ALA A 33 5.05 8.22 -4.31
N HIS A 34 5.03 8.44 -5.62
CA HIS A 34 4.10 7.80 -6.54
C HIS A 34 4.84 6.78 -7.39
N GLU A 35 4.30 5.58 -7.51
CA GLU A 35 4.83 4.49 -8.33
C GLU A 35 3.68 3.84 -9.10
N THR A 36 3.89 3.54 -10.37
CA THR A 36 2.96 2.74 -11.17
C THR A 36 3.68 1.47 -11.59
N THR A 37 3.05 0.31 -11.34
CA THR A 37 3.61 -1.01 -11.65
C THR A 37 2.59 -1.86 -12.43
N ALA A 38 3.10 -2.84 -13.16
CA ALA A 38 2.28 -3.76 -13.94
C ALA A 38 1.56 -4.78 -13.04
N VAL A 39 0.44 -5.30 -13.53
CA VAL A 39 -0.26 -6.44 -12.94
C VAL A 39 0.12 -7.68 -13.73
N TYR A 40 0.40 -8.79 -13.05
CA TYR A 40 0.82 -10.06 -13.64
C TYR A 40 -0.18 -11.15 -13.29
N TYR A 41 -0.39 -12.11 -14.19
CA TYR A 41 -0.99 -13.39 -13.81
C TYR A 41 -0.04 -14.14 -12.86
N THR A 42 -0.57 -15.09 -12.07
CA THR A 42 0.25 -16.01 -11.29
C THR A 42 -0.15 -17.47 -11.53
N PRO A 43 0.76 -18.33 -12.03
CA PRO A 43 0.43 -19.72 -12.33
C PRO A 43 0.33 -20.61 -11.08
N ASP A 44 0.92 -20.19 -9.94
CA ASP A 44 1.01 -20.97 -8.70
C ASP A 44 0.88 -20.12 -7.41
N GLY A 45 0.36 -18.90 -7.54
CA GLY A 45 -0.02 -18.03 -6.42
C GLY A 45 1.05 -17.04 -5.95
N PHE A 46 2.34 -17.25 -6.25
CA PHE A 46 3.41 -16.32 -5.88
C PHE A 46 4.52 -16.13 -6.93
N LEU A 47 4.46 -16.83 -8.08
CA LEU A 47 5.34 -16.51 -9.21
C LEU A 47 4.71 -15.48 -10.15
N LEU A 48 5.53 -14.55 -10.63
CA LEU A 48 5.13 -13.62 -11.69
C LEU A 48 5.03 -14.36 -13.02
N GLY A 49 3.81 -14.45 -13.55
CA GLY A 49 3.53 -14.92 -14.90
C GLY A 49 3.60 -13.80 -15.95
N ALA A 50 2.81 -13.95 -17.01
CA ALA A 50 2.69 -12.92 -18.04
C ALA A 50 1.99 -11.66 -17.50
N PRO A 51 2.35 -10.46 -17.99
CA PRO A 51 1.62 -9.24 -17.65
C PRO A 51 0.18 -9.28 -18.17
N VAL A 52 -0.75 -8.74 -17.40
CA VAL A 52 -2.14 -8.51 -17.81
C VAL A 52 -2.16 -7.23 -18.65
N LEU A 53 -2.42 -7.35 -19.95
CA LEU A 53 -2.35 -6.21 -20.86
C LEU A 53 -3.39 -5.13 -20.51
N GLY A 54 -2.95 -3.87 -20.42
CA GLY A 54 -3.80 -2.73 -20.08
C GLY A 54 -4.12 -2.60 -18.58
N ALA A 55 -3.63 -3.51 -17.74
CA ALA A 55 -3.77 -3.44 -16.29
C ALA A 55 -2.58 -2.74 -15.64
N SER A 56 -2.82 -2.06 -14.52
CA SER A 56 -1.80 -1.37 -13.75
C SER A 56 -2.23 -1.18 -12.30
N ALA A 57 -1.25 -0.99 -11.43
CA ALA A 57 -1.47 -0.58 -10.05
C ALA A 57 -0.66 0.68 -9.73
N ASP A 58 -1.34 1.67 -9.20
CA ASP A 58 -0.73 2.90 -8.69
C ASP A 58 -0.55 2.78 -7.18
N PHE A 59 0.62 3.15 -6.69
CA PHE A 59 0.96 3.22 -5.28
C PHE A 59 1.28 4.66 -4.91
N ASN A 60 0.75 5.08 -3.76
CA ASN A 60 1.13 6.32 -3.10
C ASN A 60 1.65 5.96 -1.71
N ARG A 61 2.94 6.19 -1.49
CA ARG A 61 3.69 5.83 -0.29
C ARG A 61 4.10 7.09 0.45
N SER A 62 3.93 7.10 1.77
CA SER A 62 4.42 8.19 2.63
C SER A 62 4.78 7.62 4.00
N ARG A 63 5.45 8.40 4.84
CA ARG A 63 5.69 8.05 6.26
C ARG A 63 4.46 7.61 7.06
N ASN A 64 3.25 7.91 6.60
CA ASN A 64 2.01 7.55 7.30
C ASN A 64 1.40 6.22 6.83
N GLY A 65 1.88 5.66 5.73
CA GLY A 65 1.35 4.43 5.16
C GLY A 65 1.39 4.40 3.64
N ILE A 66 0.70 3.41 3.09
CA ILE A 66 0.63 3.13 1.65
C ILE A 66 -0.84 3.08 1.24
N SER A 67 -1.16 3.66 0.09
CA SER A 67 -2.43 3.44 -0.59
C SER A 67 -2.19 2.96 -2.01
N THR A 68 -3.12 2.15 -2.52
CA THR A 68 -3.07 1.64 -3.89
C THR A 68 -4.41 1.76 -4.59
N ASN A 69 -4.36 1.93 -5.91
CA ASN A 69 -5.47 1.71 -6.82
C ASN A 69 -5.01 0.70 -7.87
N VAL A 70 -5.69 -0.44 -7.95
CA VAL A 70 -5.42 -1.49 -8.93
C VAL A 70 -6.54 -1.46 -9.97
N HIS A 71 -6.18 -1.32 -11.23
CA HIS A 71 -7.04 -1.51 -12.38
C HIS A 71 -6.58 -2.77 -13.12
N THR A 72 -7.45 -3.76 -13.25
CA THR A 72 -7.10 -5.01 -13.93
C THR A 72 -8.30 -5.67 -14.62
N TYR A 73 -8.00 -6.69 -15.41
CA TYR A 73 -8.96 -7.53 -16.11
C TYR A 73 -8.90 -8.95 -15.55
N VAL A 74 -10.04 -9.54 -15.24
CA VAL A 74 -10.18 -10.90 -14.70
C VAL A 74 -10.91 -11.78 -15.72
N THR A 75 -10.78 -13.10 -15.61
CA THR A 75 -11.31 -14.04 -16.61
C THR A 75 -12.67 -14.63 -16.24
N GLN A 76 -13.14 -14.40 -15.01
CA GLN A 76 -14.38 -14.96 -14.51
C GLN A 76 -15.16 -13.91 -13.69
N PRO A 77 -16.49 -13.87 -13.80
CA PRO A 77 -17.31 -13.13 -12.85
C PRO A 77 -17.28 -13.83 -11.48
N GLY A 78 -17.37 -13.06 -10.39
CA GLY A 78 -17.49 -13.60 -9.03
C GLY A 78 -16.83 -12.71 -7.98
N ALA A 79 -16.49 -13.28 -6.83
CA ALA A 79 -15.88 -12.55 -5.72
C ALA A 79 -14.36 -12.45 -5.85
N TYR A 80 -13.83 -11.24 -5.69
CA TYR A 80 -12.40 -10.98 -5.62
C TYR A 80 -12.01 -10.26 -4.34
N THR A 81 -10.84 -10.61 -3.82
CA THR A 81 -10.20 -9.91 -2.69
C THR A 81 -8.77 -9.53 -3.05
N LEU A 82 -8.33 -8.39 -2.52
CA LEU A 82 -6.95 -7.94 -2.59
C LEU A 82 -6.30 -8.10 -1.23
N TRP A 83 -5.06 -8.58 -1.21
CA TRP A 83 -4.28 -8.82 0.00
C TRP A 83 -2.97 -8.05 -0.04
N TRP A 84 -2.59 -7.48 1.10
CA TRP A 84 -1.24 -6.95 1.30
C TRP A 84 -0.35 -8.07 1.81
N VAL A 85 0.78 -8.28 1.15
CA VAL A 85 1.92 -9.04 1.65
C VAL A 85 3.05 -8.04 1.84
N VAL A 86 3.48 -7.86 3.09
CA VAL A 86 4.39 -6.78 3.49
C VAL A 86 5.73 -7.36 3.91
N PHE A 87 6.80 -6.83 3.32
CA PHE A 87 8.18 -7.03 3.74
C PHE A 87 8.79 -5.65 4.05
N ASN A 88 8.89 -5.29 5.33
CA ASN A 88 9.41 -3.99 5.79
C ASN A 88 10.91 -3.82 5.58
N ARG A 89 11.64 -4.94 5.53
CA ARG A 89 13.10 -5.01 5.37
C ARG A 89 13.47 -5.85 4.13
N PRO A 90 13.10 -5.42 2.92
CA PRO A 90 13.32 -6.21 1.73
C PRO A 90 14.81 -6.40 1.37
N GLU A 91 15.70 -5.60 1.96
CA GLU A 91 17.14 -5.83 1.92
C GLU A 91 17.60 -7.16 2.54
N ASN A 92 16.75 -7.76 3.39
CA ASN A 92 17.02 -9.06 4.00
C ASN A 92 16.47 -10.24 3.19
N CYS A 93 15.76 -9.99 2.09
CA CYS A 93 15.20 -11.06 1.28
C CYS A 93 16.31 -11.88 0.63
N GLN A 94 16.23 -13.20 0.76
CA GLN A 94 17.22 -14.12 0.21
C GLN A 94 16.99 -14.38 -1.27
N THR A 95 15.77 -14.13 -1.75
CA THR A 95 15.33 -14.44 -3.10
C THR A 95 14.71 -13.24 -3.81
N TYR A 96 14.67 -13.31 -5.14
CA TYR A 96 13.98 -12.31 -5.96
C TYR A 96 12.53 -12.17 -5.50
N LEU A 97 12.12 -10.93 -5.20
CA LEU A 97 10.78 -10.56 -4.69
C LEU A 97 10.37 -11.23 -3.38
N CYS A 98 11.33 -11.73 -2.60
CA CYS A 98 11.07 -12.36 -1.32
C CYS A 98 10.16 -13.61 -1.44
N THR A 99 10.12 -14.27 -2.60
CA THR A 99 9.16 -15.34 -2.92
C THR A 99 9.21 -16.53 -1.96
N PHE A 100 10.37 -16.80 -1.35
CA PHE A 100 10.54 -17.89 -0.37
C PHE A 100 10.82 -17.39 1.06
N ASP A 101 10.75 -16.07 1.25
CA ASP A 101 10.98 -15.44 2.54
C ASP A 101 9.65 -15.28 3.29
N GLU A 102 9.69 -15.33 4.63
CA GLU A 102 8.51 -15.10 5.44
C GLU A 102 8.17 -13.60 5.47
N PRO A 103 6.93 -13.19 5.13
CA PRO A 103 6.53 -11.78 5.19
C PRO A 103 6.44 -11.30 6.64
N ASP A 104 6.47 -9.99 6.87
CA ASP A 104 6.16 -9.45 8.20
C ASP A 104 4.66 -9.53 8.49
N LEU A 105 3.84 -9.32 7.46
CA LEU A 105 2.38 -9.23 7.58
C LEU A 105 1.70 -9.66 6.29
N VAL A 106 0.68 -10.53 6.40
CA VAL A 106 -0.30 -10.75 5.34
C VAL A 106 -1.69 -10.41 5.83
N ILE A 107 -2.27 -9.37 5.23
CA ILE A 107 -3.51 -8.76 5.71
C ILE A 107 -4.44 -8.41 4.56
N ARG A 108 -5.74 -8.60 4.76
CA ARG A 108 -6.76 -8.25 3.78
C ARG A 108 -6.76 -6.76 3.49
N ALA A 109 -6.64 -6.39 2.22
CA ALA A 109 -6.69 -5.02 1.75
C ALA A 109 -8.14 -4.57 1.52
N THR A 110 -8.82 -5.20 0.56
CA THR A 110 -10.20 -4.89 0.15
C THR A 110 -10.81 -6.10 -0.57
N GLY A 111 -12.08 -6.01 -0.95
CA GLY A 111 -12.73 -7.03 -1.78
C GLY A 111 -14.01 -6.51 -2.42
N HIS A 112 -14.32 -7.02 -3.61
CA HIS A 112 -15.47 -6.59 -4.39
C HIS A 112 -15.96 -7.72 -5.31
N PRO A 113 -17.28 -7.81 -5.58
CA PRO A 113 -17.77 -8.65 -6.66
C PRO A 113 -17.42 -8.03 -8.02
N VAL A 114 -17.01 -8.85 -8.97
CA VAL A 114 -16.78 -8.45 -10.37
C VAL A 114 -17.85 -9.08 -11.23
N SER A 115 -18.56 -8.24 -12.00
CA SER A 115 -19.57 -8.65 -12.96
C SER A 115 -18.96 -9.02 -14.33
N GLN A 116 -19.80 -9.46 -15.27
CA GLN A 116 -19.43 -9.89 -16.64
C GLN A 116 -18.62 -8.89 -17.49
N SER A 117 -18.37 -7.68 -17.00
CA SER A 117 -17.48 -6.72 -17.65
C SER A 117 -16.00 -7.09 -17.55
N ASP A 118 -15.65 -8.08 -16.73
CA ASP A 118 -14.29 -8.58 -16.52
C ASP A 118 -13.29 -7.53 -15.99
N VAL A 119 -13.74 -6.32 -15.67
CA VAL A 119 -12.89 -5.26 -15.09
C VAL A 119 -13.01 -5.25 -13.58
N ALA A 120 -11.87 -5.29 -12.90
CA ALA A 120 -11.76 -5.13 -11.46
C ALA A 120 -11.00 -3.85 -11.10
N ASN A 121 -11.64 -2.96 -10.34
CA ASN A 121 -11.03 -1.76 -9.78
C ASN A 121 -11.00 -1.87 -8.26
N LEU A 122 -9.82 -1.99 -7.67
CA LEU A 122 -9.65 -2.23 -6.24
C LEU A 122 -8.79 -1.13 -5.62
N SER A 123 -9.31 -0.46 -4.62
CA SER A 123 -8.58 0.55 -3.85
C SER A 123 -8.42 0.12 -2.41
N ALA A 124 -7.23 0.34 -1.86
CA ALA A 124 -6.94 0.01 -0.47
C ALA A 124 -5.93 0.97 0.13
N ARG A 125 -5.90 1.02 1.46
CA ARG A 125 -4.93 1.76 2.25
C ARG A 125 -4.49 0.94 3.44
N LEU A 126 -3.19 0.96 3.71
CA LEU A 126 -2.57 0.37 4.89
C LEU A 126 -1.79 1.46 5.62
N ASN A 127 -2.20 1.75 6.86
CA ASN A 127 -1.51 2.73 7.70
C ASN A 127 -0.32 2.06 8.41
N VAL A 128 0.66 2.89 8.77
CA VAL A 128 1.78 2.45 9.61
C VAL A 128 1.30 1.98 10.98
N GLY A 129 1.95 0.94 11.51
CA GLY A 129 1.73 0.43 12.86
C GLY A 129 0.56 -0.52 12.97
N GLY A 130 -0.18 -0.47 14.06
CA GLY A 130 -1.33 -1.31 14.35
C GLY A 130 -2.05 -0.80 15.60
N PRO A 131 -3.10 -1.49 16.07
CA PRO A 131 -3.67 -2.73 15.54
C PRO A 131 -4.49 -2.50 14.26
N TYR A 132 -4.67 -3.58 13.48
CA TYR A 132 -5.54 -3.58 12.31
C TYR A 132 -6.84 -4.32 12.61
N ASN A 133 -7.94 -3.85 12.00
CA ASN A 133 -9.27 -4.49 12.13
C ASN A 133 -9.59 -5.43 10.95
N ASN A 134 -8.66 -5.58 10.01
CA ASN A 134 -8.79 -6.45 8.86
C ASN A 134 -8.33 -7.87 9.23
N GLU A 135 -8.72 -8.86 8.43
CA GLU A 135 -8.26 -10.23 8.67
C GLU A 135 -6.76 -10.32 8.35
N ILE A 136 -6.02 -10.88 9.30
CA ILE A 136 -4.59 -11.19 9.19
C ILE A 136 -4.47 -12.70 9.08
N ILE A 137 -3.89 -13.19 7.99
CA ILE A 137 -3.72 -14.63 7.75
C ILE A 137 -2.30 -15.10 8.08
N TYR A 138 -1.37 -14.15 8.15
CA TYR A 138 -0.01 -14.39 8.63
C TYR A 138 0.46 -13.15 9.42
N ALA A 139 1.04 -13.40 10.59
CA ALA A 139 1.62 -12.41 11.47
C ALA A 139 3.03 -12.84 11.84
N GLY A 140 4.03 -12.15 11.30
CA GLY A 140 5.43 -12.37 11.66
C GLY A 140 5.77 -11.81 13.05
N PRO A 141 7.06 -11.77 13.42
CA PRO A 141 7.49 -11.23 14.72
C PRO A 141 7.06 -9.77 14.95
N ASP A 142 7.08 -8.95 13.89
CA ASP A 142 6.68 -7.54 13.90
C ASP A 142 5.50 -7.32 12.91
N PRO A 143 4.26 -7.75 13.22
CA PRO A 143 3.16 -7.85 12.24
C PRO A 143 2.48 -6.50 11.95
N THR A 144 3.26 -5.55 11.47
CA THR A 144 2.85 -4.18 11.16
C THR A 144 3.52 -3.68 9.89
N LEU A 145 2.95 -2.66 9.25
CA LEU A 145 3.67 -1.84 8.30
C LEU A 145 4.52 -0.82 9.08
N SER A 146 5.84 -1.01 9.13
CA SER A 146 6.77 -0.15 9.87
C SER A 146 7.61 0.76 8.96
N ASN A 147 7.82 0.36 7.71
CA ASN A 147 8.63 1.10 6.73
C ASN A 147 7.87 1.31 5.40
N PRO A 148 6.84 2.17 5.35
CA PRO A 148 5.99 2.30 4.17
C PRO A 148 6.71 2.80 2.91
N GLU A 149 7.76 3.60 3.09
CA GLU A 149 8.52 4.18 1.98
C GLU A 149 9.53 3.19 1.39
N GLY A 150 10.10 2.30 2.22
CA GLY A 150 11.10 1.30 1.79
C GLY A 150 10.60 -0.14 1.70
N ALA A 151 9.38 -0.46 2.15
CA ALA A 151 8.88 -1.83 2.16
C ALA A 151 8.69 -2.39 0.73
N LEU A 152 8.98 -3.67 0.52
CA LEU A 152 8.47 -4.39 -0.64
C LEU A 152 7.04 -4.80 -0.35
N ILE A 153 6.16 -4.52 -1.31
CA ILE A 153 4.74 -4.83 -1.20
C ILE A 153 4.34 -5.71 -2.37
N THR A 154 3.85 -6.90 -2.05
CA THR A 154 3.16 -7.76 -3.02
C THR A 154 1.67 -7.67 -2.76
N LEU A 155 0.90 -7.28 -3.76
CA LEU A 155 -0.55 -7.42 -3.74
C LEU A 155 -0.94 -8.74 -4.38
N VAL A 156 -1.80 -9.49 -3.71
CA VAL A 156 -2.37 -10.73 -4.24
C VAL A 156 -3.84 -10.51 -4.51
N LEU A 157 -4.26 -10.68 -5.77
CA LEU A 157 -5.66 -10.72 -6.15
C LEU A 157 -6.12 -12.18 -6.12
N ARG A 158 -7.06 -12.47 -5.23
CA ARG A 158 -7.63 -13.80 -5.02
C ARG A 158 -9.08 -13.86 -5.46
N TYR A 159 -9.42 -14.86 -6.25
CA TYR A 159 -10.78 -15.22 -6.64
C TYR A 159 -11.41 -16.16 -5.60
N HIS A 160 -12.71 -16.04 -5.37
CA HIS A 160 -13.47 -16.83 -4.39
C HIS A 160 -14.68 -17.56 -4.98
N GLY A 161 -14.84 -17.60 -6.30
CA GLY A 161 -15.98 -18.23 -6.95
C GLY A 161 -17.18 -17.31 -7.19
N THR A 162 -18.22 -17.89 -7.79
CA THR A 162 -19.49 -17.23 -8.13
C THR A 162 -20.57 -17.37 -7.06
N ASP A 163 -20.40 -18.32 -6.12
CA ASP A 163 -21.38 -18.59 -5.07
C ASP A 163 -21.34 -17.51 -3.99
N LEU A 164 -22.01 -16.41 -4.32
CA LEU A 164 -22.37 -15.38 -3.37
C LEU A 164 -23.64 -15.84 -2.65
N GLU A 165 -23.52 -16.71 -1.66
CA GLU A 165 -24.62 -17.11 -0.76
C GLU A 165 -25.44 -15.88 -0.30
N PRO A 166 -26.73 -16.02 0.06
CA PRO A 166 -27.56 -14.92 0.54
C PRO A 166 -26.92 -14.28 1.78
N GLY A 167 -26.20 -13.17 1.58
CA GLY A 167 -25.25 -12.65 2.56
C GLY A 167 -23.89 -12.21 2.01
N GLY A 168 -23.67 -12.35 0.69
CA GLY A 168 -22.51 -12.05 -0.19
C GLY A 168 -21.33 -11.20 0.30
N SER A 169 -21.51 -10.36 1.30
CA SER A 169 -20.48 -9.60 2.01
C SER A 169 -19.41 -10.43 2.76
N LYS A 170 -19.66 -11.72 3.07
CA LYS A 170 -18.68 -12.55 3.80
C LYS A 170 -17.49 -12.97 2.95
N HIS A 171 -17.70 -13.23 1.66
CA HIS A 171 -16.66 -13.60 0.69
C HIS A 171 -15.58 -12.52 0.52
N PHE A 172 -15.91 -11.25 0.78
CA PHE A 172 -14.97 -10.14 0.67
C PHE A 172 -14.18 -9.86 1.95
N ARG A 173 -14.39 -10.65 3.01
CA ARG A 173 -13.85 -10.38 4.33
C ARG A 173 -12.88 -11.44 4.82
N THR A 174 -12.91 -12.65 4.31
CA THR A 174 -11.96 -13.68 4.75
C THR A 174 -11.26 -14.39 3.60
N PHE A 175 -10.08 -14.93 3.87
CA PHE A 175 -9.22 -15.62 2.90
C PHE A 175 -9.83 -16.89 2.33
N LEU A 176 -10.67 -17.56 3.12
CA LEU A 176 -11.32 -18.82 2.73
C LEU A 176 -12.85 -18.68 2.56
N ALA A 177 -13.43 -17.48 2.61
CA ALA A 177 -14.89 -17.37 2.51
C ALA A 177 -15.41 -17.67 1.11
N GLY A 178 -16.23 -18.71 0.99
CA GLY A 178 -16.76 -19.18 -0.31
C GLY A 178 -15.91 -20.24 -0.97
N CYS A 179 -14.75 -20.54 -0.39
CA CYS A 179 -13.98 -21.70 -0.76
C CYS A 179 -14.68 -22.93 -0.18
N PRO A 180 -15.00 -23.93 -1.01
CA PRO A 180 -15.34 -25.27 -0.54
C PRO A 180 -14.23 -25.87 0.33
N GLU A 181 -14.53 -26.97 1.02
CA GLU A 181 -13.56 -27.63 1.93
C GLU A 181 -12.28 -28.10 1.22
N ASP A 182 -12.35 -28.36 -0.09
CA ASP A 182 -11.20 -28.69 -0.93
C ASP A 182 -10.42 -27.45 -1.42
N GLY A 183 -10.88 -26.25 -1.07
CA GLY A 183 -10.27 -24.96 -1.41
C GLY A 183 -10.58 -24.44 -2.81
N ALA A 184 -11.16 -25.24 -3.71
CA ALA A 184 -11.44 -24.86 -5.09
C ALA A 184 -12.88 -24.31 -5.22
N PRO A 185 -13.11 -23.10 -5.77
CA PRO A 185 -12.30 -22.47 -6.81
C PRO A 185 -11.44 -21.31 -6.31
N CYS A 186 -11.05 -21.28 -5.03
CA CYS A 186 -10.31 -20.14 -4.52
C CYS A 186 -8.85 -20.18 -4.94
N GLU A 187 -8.49 -19.25 -5.81
CA GLU A 187 -7.20 -19.18 -6.47
C GLU A 187 -6.65 -17.76 -6.39
N ASP A 188 -5.36 -17.66 -6.14
CA ASP A 188 -4.63 -16.42 -6.36
C ASP A 188 -4.41 -16.31 -7.87
N VAL A 189 -4.98 -15.28 -8.49
CA VAL A 189 -5.04 -15.19 -9.96
C VAL A 189 -4.05 -14.18 -10.52
N GLN A 190 -3.74 -13.14 -9.75
CA GLN A 190 -2.88 -12.06 -10.19
C GLN A 190 -2.05 -11.48 -9.04
N LEU A 191 -0.89 -10.94 -9.41
CA LEU A 191 0.08 -10.34 -8.52
C LEU A 191 0.45 -8.95 -9.00
N VAL A 192 0.74 -8.08 -8.04
CA VAL A 192 1.37 -6.79 -8.26
C VAL A 192 2.53 -6.69 -7.30
N VAL A 193 3.68 -6.23 -7.79
CA VAL A 193 4.85 -6.05 -6.93
C VAL A 193 5.32 -4.62 -7.05
N SER A 194 5.25 -3.90 -5.94
CA SER A 194 5.79 -2.56 -5.77
C SER A 194 7.09 -2.67 -5.02
N GLN A 195 8.17 -2.29 -5.70
CA GLN A 195 9.53 -2.54 -5.21
C GLN A 195 9.82 -1.68 -3.97
N GLY A 196 10.50 -2.28 -3.01
CA GLY A 196 11.04 -1.57 -1.85
C GLY A 196 12.47 -1.11 -2.08
N ASP A 197 13.09 -0.55 -1.03
CA ASP A 197 14.52 -0.28 -1.03
C ASP A 197 15.30 -1.58 -0.84
N CYS A 198 15.56 -2.25 -1.96
CA CYS A 198 16.14 -3.59 -1.93
C CYS A 198 17.66 -3.63 -1.93
N SER A 199 18.36 -2.48 -1.86
CA SER A 199 19.84 -2.36 -1.95
C SER A 199 20.53 -3.19 -3.08
N GLY A 200 19.78 -3.67 -4.07
CA GLY A 200 20.24 -4.51 -5.19
C GLY A 200 19.78 -5.98 -5.19
N ALA A 201 19.31 -6.53 -4.07
CA ALA A 201 18.96 -7.97 -3.95
C ALA A 201 17.65 -8.36 -4.66
N CYS A 202 16.65 -7.48 -4.69
CA CYS A 202 15.39 -7.73 -5.41
C CYS A 202 15.45 -7.46 -6.91
N LEU A 203 16.62 -7.09 -7.47
CA LEU A 203 16.75 -6.67 -8.88
C LEU A 203 17.33 -7.74 -9.79
N ILE A 204 17.64 -8.94 -9.29
CA ILE A 204 18.18 -10.01 -10.12
C ILE A 204 17.01 -10.92 -10.53
N PRO A 205 16.39 -10.73 -11.70
CA PRO A 205 15.58 -11.79 -12.28
C PRO A 205 16.49 -13.01 -12.44
N PHE A 206 16.05 -14.17 -11.95
CA PHE A 206 16.72 -15.42 -12.31
C PHE A 206 16.73 -15.53 -13.85
N PRO A 207 17.88 -15.87 -14.45
CA PRO A 207 18.00 -16.03 -15.90
C PRO A 207 17.14 -17.18 -16.44
#